data_AF-A0A7S3HKR3-F1
#
_entry.id   AF-A0A7S3HKR3-F1
#
_cell.length_a   1.000
_cell.length_b   1.000
_cell.length_c   1.000
_cell.angle_alpha   90.00
_cell.angle_beta   90.00
_cell.angle_gamma   90.00
#
_symmetry.space_group_name_H-M   'P 1'
#
loop_
_entity.id
_entity.type
_entity.pdbx_description
1 polymer ?
#
loop_
_entity_poly.entity_id
_entity_poly.type
_entity_poly.pdbx_seq_one_letter_code
_entity_poly.pdbx_strand_id
1 'polypeptide(L)'
;NAYVSFCAKIFGAAFAKVGWDTKEGDSDNEKKLRSTLIGSVAKYCYKDAAVAAEAKKRFQAFIAAPNDSSVLSADIRGAVLSIVMKAEGTDAVFDQLVAAHDIVTDGAVKINIYAAIGDAPTLALKKRALDWTLSENVRSQDLIYIPASMAVGGREGAEAVF
;
A
#
# COMPACT_ATOMS: atom_id res chain seq x y z
N ASN A 1 10.07 14.52 9.18
CA ASN A 1 11.37 15.11 9.56
C ASN A 1 12.07 15.61 8.28
N ALA A 2 13.16 16.38 8.39
CA ALA A 2 13.83 17.00 7.23
C ALA A 2 14.26 15.99 6.15
N TYR A 3 14.69 14.79 6.55
CA TYR A 3 15.04 13.71 5.64
C TYR A 3 13.86 13.26 4.77
N VAL A 4 12.69 12.99 5.36
CA VAL A 4 11.48 12.65 4.61
C VAL A 4 11.10 13.76 3.64
N SER A 5 11.20 15.02 4.05
CA SER A 5 10.93 16.16 3.16
C SER A 5 11.90 16.26 1.99
N PHE A 6 13.18 15.94 2.20
CA PHE A 6 14.17 15.87 1.13
C PHE A 6 13.86 14.74 0.14
N CYS A 7 13.59 13.54 0.63
CA CYS A 7 13.21 12.39 -0.20
C CYS A 7 11.91 12.67 -0.99
N ALA A 8 10.90 13.25 -0.35
CA ALA A 8 9.63 13.58 -1.00
C ALA A 8 9.83 14.53 -2.19
N LYS A 9 10.72 15.53 -2.08
CA LYS A 9 11.06 16.44 -3.19
C LYS A 9 11.67 15.69 -4.38
N ILE A 10 12.60 14.77 -4.13
CA ILE A 10 13.28 14.01 -5.19
C ILE A 10 12.30 13.05 -5.87
N PHE A 11 11.62 12.22 -5.08
CA PHE A 11 10.76 11.17 -5.62
C PHE A 11 9.47 11.73 -6.20
N GLY A 12 8.89 12.77 -5.60
CA GLY A 12 7.73 13.47 -6.16
C GLY A 12 8.04 14.07 -7.53
N ALA A 13 9.16 14.78 -7.66
CA ALA A 13 9.57 15.37 -8.94
C ALA A 13 9.89 14.32 -10.01
N ALA A 14 10.52 13.20 -9.64
CA ALA A 14 10.78 12.10 -10.56
C ALA A 14 9.49 11.41 -10.99
N PHE A 15 8.59 11.12 -10.04
CA PHE A 15 7.33 10.44 -10.31
C PHE A 15 6.38 11.27 -11.18
N ALA A 16 6.38 12.59 -11.01
CA ALA A 16 5.60 13.50 -11.86
C ALA A 16 5.92 13.37 -13.37
N LYS A 17 7.13 12.90 -13.73
CA LYS A 17 7.52 12.65 -15.13
C LYS A 17 6.87 11.39 -15.70
N VAL A 18 6.82 10.31 -14.92
CA VAL A 18 6.30 9.01 -15.38
C VAL A 18 4.79 8.85 -15.15
N GLY A 19 4.25 9.45 -14.08
CA GLY A 19 2.84 9.41 -13.71
C GLY A 19 2.38 8.04 -13.18
N TRP A 20 1.10 7.98 -12.83
CA TRP A 20 0.45 6.79 -12.26
C TRP A 20 0.11 5.72 -13.29
N ASP A 21 -0.16 6.12 -14.53
CA ASP A 21 -0.62 5.23 -15.58
C ASP A 21 0.47 4.98 -16.62
N THR A 22 0.45 3.78 -17.18
CA THR A 22 1.22 3.46 -18.38
C THR A 22 0.68 4.29 -19.54
N LYS A 23 1.58 4.90 -20.30
CA LYS A 23 1.23 5.73 -21.46
C LYS A 23 1.52 4.99 -22.75
N GLU A 24 0.84 5.38 -23.81
CA GLU A 24 1.18 4.92 -25.16
C GLU A 24 2.60 5.38 -25.50
N GLY A 25 3.43 4.44 -25.97
CA GLY A 25 4.85 4.69 -26.24
C GLY A 25 5.80 4.54 -25.06
N ASP A 26 5.31 4.19 -23.86
CA ASP A 26 6.19 3.88 -22.71
C ASP A 26 7.14 2.73 -23.05
N SER A 27 8.43 3.01 -22.91
CA SER A 27 9.47 1.99 -22.90
C SER A 27 9.35 1.06 -21.69
N ASP A 28 9.93 -0.14 -21.78
CA ASP A 28 9.97 -1.06 -20.64
C ASP A 28 10.72 -0.47 -19.43
N ASN A 29 11.68 0.43 -19.67
CA ASN A 29 12.38 1.14 -18.62
C ASN A 29 11.48 2.17 -17.93
N GLU A 30 10.60 2.87 -18.64
CA GLU A 30 9.65 3.80 -18.05
C GLU A 30 8.60 3.08 -17.18
N LYS A 31 8.12 1.91 -17.63
CA LYS A 31 7.23 1.06 -16.83
C LYS A 31 7.92 0.60 -15.54
N LYS A 32 9.14 0.09 -15.63
CA LYS A 32 9.93 -0.32 -14.44
C LYS A 32 10.24 0.87 -13.52
N LEU A 33 10.57 2.02 -14.10
CA LEU A 33 10.85 3.24 -13.34
C LEU A 33 9.60 3.69 -12.58
N ARG A 34 8.41 3.61 -13.20
CA ARG A 34 7.13 3.89 -12.53
C ARG A 34 6.89 2.96 -11.34
N SER A 35 7.00 1.64 -11.53
CA SER A 35 6.83 0.65 -10.45
C SER A 35 7.85 0.86 -9.32
N THR A 36 9.05 1.33 -9.64
CA THR A 36 10.09 1.65 -8.63
C THR A 36 9.78 2.95 -7.88
N LEU A 37 9.42 4.01 -8.60
CA LEU A 37 9.17 5.33 -8.02
C LEU A 37 7.91 5.34 -7.17
N ILE A 38 6.86 4.61 -7.55
CA ILE A 38 5.61 4.59 -6.78
C ILE A 38 5.81 4.01 -5.37
N GLY A 39 6.70 3.02 -5.19
CA GLY A 39 7.05 2.53 -3.86
C GLY A 39 7.73 3.60 -3.00
N SER A 40 8.56 4.45 -3.62
CA SER A 40 9.18 5.59 -2.92
C SER A 40 8.17 6.70 -2.62
N VAL A 41 7.23 6.95 -3.53
CA VAL A 41 6.10 7.88 -3.31
C VAL A 41 5.23 7.39 -2.14
N ALA A 42 4.92 6.09 -2.06
CA ALA A 42 4.18 5.53 -0.93
C ALA A 42 4.91 5.72 0.40
N LYS A 43 6.24 5.60 0.40
CA LYS A 43 7.05 5.77 1.60
C LYS A 43 7.19 7.22 2.07
N TYR A 44 7.40 8.15 1.14
CA TYR A 44 7.82 9.52 1.47
C TYR A 44 6.77 10.60 1.18
N CYS A 45 5.83 10.34 0.27
CA CYS A 45 4.89 11.32 -0.25
C CYS A 45 3.43 11.04 0.15
N TYR A 46 3.14 10.02 0.98
CA TYR A 46 1.76 9.70 1.38
C TYR A 46 1.03 10.84 2.11
N LYS A 47 1.75 11.84 2.65
CA LYS A 47 1.17 13.05 3.27
C LYS A 47 0.90 14.18 2.29
N ASP A 48 1.36 14.06 1.04
CA ASP A 48 1.03 15.03 -0.01
C ASP A 48 -0.44 14.87 -0.40
N ALA A 49 -1.19 15.99 -0.39
CA ALA A 49 -2.63 15.97 -0.58
C ALA A 49 -3.04 15.46 -1.98
N ALA A 50 -2.27 15.76 -3.02
CA ALA A 50 -2.56 15.30 -4.37
C ALA A 50 -2.28 13.80 -4.52
N VAL A 51 -1.19 13.32 -3.92
CA VAL A 51 -0.86 11.89 -3.88
C VAL A 51 -1.92 11.10 -3.12
N ALA A 52 -2.31 11.56 -1.93
CA ALA A 52 -3.35 10.93 -1.12
C ALA A 52 -4.70 10.89 -1.84
N ALA A 53 -5.12 11.99 -2.46
CA ALA A 53 -6.39 12.06 -3.19
C ALA A 53 -6.43 11.09 -4.40
N GLU A 54 -5.36 11.04 -5.20
CA GLU A 54 -5.31 10.13 -6.36
C GLU A 54 -5.22 8.66 -5.92
N ALA A 55 -4.44 8.35 -4.89
CA ALA A 55 -4.40 7.01 -4.30
C ALA A 55 -5.77 6.60 -3.76
N LYS A 56 -6.49 7.50 -3.07
CA LYS A 56 -7.84 7.24 -2.56
C LYS A 56 -8.82 6.94 -3.69
N LYS A 57 -8.81 7.74 -4.77
CA LYS A 57 -9.65 7.48 -5.95
C LYS A 57 -9.42 6.08 -6.51
N ARG A 58 -8.16 5.68 -6.70
CA ARG A 58 -7.78 4.36 -7.23
C ARG A 58 -8.11 3.22 -6.26
N PHE A 59 -7.92 3.46 -4.96
CA PHE A 59 -8.28 2.52 -3.91
C PHE A 59 -9.78 2.25 -3.92
N GLN A 60 -10.64 3.27 -4.05
CA GLN A 60 -12.09 3.05 -4.11
C GLN A 60 -12.50 2.25 -5.35
N ALA A 61 -11.86 2.49 -6.50
CA ALA A 61 -12.07 1.68 -7.70
C ALA A 61 -11.68 0.20 -7.46
N PHE A 62 -10.55 -0.04 -6.79
CA PHE A 62 -10.12 -1.39 -6.39
C PHE A 62 -11.10 -2.05 -5.42
N ILE A 63 -11.55 -1.35 -4.37
CA ILE A 63 -12.51 -1.91 -3.40
C ILE A 63 -13.84 -2.28 -4.06
N ALA A 64 -14.28 -1.52 -5.07
CA ALA A 64 -15.50 -1.81 -5.82
C ALA A 64 -15.38 -3.07 -6.71
N ALA A 65 -14.18 -3.41 -7.20
CA ALA A 65 -13.95 -4.53 -8.09
C ALA A 65 -12.55 -5.17 -7.88
N PRO A 66 -12.29 -5.82 -6.73
CA PRO A 66 -10.92 -6.19 -6.35
C PRO A 66 -10.34 -7.37 -7.14
N ASN A 67 -11.19 -8.13 -7.86
CA ASN A 67 -10.79 -9.17 -8.80
C ASN A 67 -10.61 -8.66 -10.25
N ASP A 68 -10.94 -7.40 -10.55
CA ASP A 68 -10.73 -6.80 -11.86
C ASP A 68 -9.34 -6.19 -11.94
N SER A 69 -8.43 -6.80 -12.68
CA SER A 69 -7.06 -6.29 -12.84
C SER A 69 -6.98 -5.00 -13.67
N SER A 70 -8.05 -4.64 -14.39
CA SER A 70 -8.10 -3.42 -15.20
C SER A 70 -8.36 -2.16 -14.37
N VAL A 71 -9.00 -2.29 -13.18
CA VAL A 71 -9.29 -1.12 -12.33
C VAL A 71 -8.06 -0.60 -11.58
N LEU A 72 -7.10 -1.48 -11.31
CA LEU A 72 -5.84 -1.12 -10.66
C LEU A 72 -4.72 -2.08 -11.04
N SER A 73 -3.76 -1.58 -11.84
CA SER A 73 -2.60 -2.36 -12.27
C SER A 73 -1.77 -2.91 -11.09
N ALA A 74 -1.30 -4.14 -11.23
CA ALA A 74 -0.44 -4.82 -10.26
C ALA A 74 0.84 -4.02 -9.94
N ASP A 75 1.37 -3.27 -10.90
CA ASP A 75 2.59 -2.45 -10.76
C ASP A 75 2.48 -1.36 -9.68
N ILE A 76 1.27 -0.81 -9.49
CA ILE A 76 1.04 0.31 -8.57
C ILE A 76 0.12 -0.06 -7.41
N ARG A 77 -0.58 -1.20 -7.48
CA ARG A 77 -1.61 -1.60 -6.52
C ARG A 77 -1.12 -1.57 -5.08
N GLY A 78 -0.02 -2.28 -4.78
CA GLY A 78 0.53 -2.30 -3.43
C GLY A 78 0.82 -0.91 -2.88
N ALA A 79 1.37 -0.01 -3.70
CA ALA A 79 1.65 1.35 -3.30
C ALA A 79 0.39 2.20 -3.08
N VAL A 80 -0.65 2.04 -3.93
CA VAL A 80 -1.94 2.71 -3.75
C VAL A 80 -2.59 2.29 -2.42
N LEU A 81 -2.66 0.99 -2.14
CA LEU A 81 -3.25 0.49 -0.90
C LEU A 81 -2.47 0.99 0.33
N SER A 82 -1.14 0.94 0.26
CA SER A 82 -0.24 1.44 1.29
C SER A 82 -0.40 2.95 1.55
N ILE A 83 -0.48 3.78 0.49
CA ILE A 83 -0.68 5.23 0.62
C ILE A 83 -1.97 5.52 1.39
N VAL A 84 -3.08 4.87 1.03
CA VAL A 84 -4.37 5.10 1.69
C VAL A 84 -4.33 4.67 3.15
N MET A 85 -3.75 3.50 3.47
CA MET A 85 -3.60 3.09 4.87
C MET A 85 -2.73 4.06 5.66
N LYS A 86 -1.60 4.52 5.11
CA LYS A 86 -0.70 5.46 5.81
C LYS A 86 -1.30 6.85 5.98
N ALA A 87 -2.05 7.33 5.00
CA ALA A 87 -2.60 8.69 4.98
C ALA A 87 -3.91 8.80 5.77
N GLU A 88 -4.80 7.82 5.64
CA GLU A 88 -6.18 7.84 6.14
C GLU A 88 -6.55 6.56 6.90
N GLY A 89 -5.56 5.82 7.43
CA GLY A 89 -5.77 4.57 8.14
C GLY A 89 -6.75 4.71 9.29
N THR A 90 -7.92 4.09 9.11
CA THR A 90 -9.05 4.04 10.03
C THR A 90 -9.59 2.61 10.08
N ASP A 91 -10.42 2.28 11.06
CA ASP A 91 -11.10 0.98 11.09
C ASP A 91 -11.90 0.71 9.81
N ALA A 92 -12.51 1.73 9.21
CA ALA A 92 -13.24 1.58 7.95
C ALA A 92 -12.33 1.18 6.77
N VAL A 93 -11.15 1.81 6.64
CA VAL A 93 -10.17 1.44 5.59
C VAL A 93 -9.64 0.02 5.82
N PHE A 94 -9.40 -0.34 7.08
CA PHE A 94 -8.99 -1.69 7.47
C PHE A 94 -10.06 -2.72 7.06
N ASP A 95 -11.33 -2.46 7.39
CA ASP A 95 -12.46 -3.36 7.09
C ASP A 95 -12.65 -3.53 5.59
N GLN A 96 -12.51 -2.45 4.81
CA GLN A 96 -12.55 -2.51 3.34
C GLN A 96 -11.46 -3.43 2.78
N LEU A 97 -10.24 -3.35 3.31
CA LEU A 97 -9.13 -4.21 2.90
C LEU A 97 -9.34 -5.68 3.30
N VAL A 98 -9.86 -5.95 4.50
CA VAL A 98 -10.21 -7.32 4.93
C VAL A 98 -11.32 -7.90 4.05
N ALA A 99 -12.39 -7.13 3.80
CA ALA A 99 -13.47 -7.57 2.92
C ALA A 99 -12.97 -7.86 1.49
N ALA A 100 -12.06 -7.04 0.96
CA ALA A 100 -11.41 -7.32 -0.31
C ALA A 100 -10.56 -8.60 -0.25
N HIS A 101 -9.79 -8.81 0.82
CA HIS A 101 -8.97 -10.01 1.02
C HIS A 101 -9.80 -11.31 1.01
N ASP A 102 -10.97 -11.28 1.63
CA ASP A 102 -11.85 -12.44 1.74
C ASP A 102 -12.38 -12.89 0.37
N ILE A 103 -12.57 -11.95 -0.58
CA ILE A 103 -13.16 -12.24 -1.90
C ILE A 103 -12.14 -12.35 -3.06
N VAL A 104 -10.91 -11.85 -2.89
CA VAL A 104 -9.90 -11.96 -3.95
C VAL A 104 -9.36 -13.37 -4.07
N THR A 105 -9.25 -13.87 -5.31
CA THR A 105 -8.76 -15.21 -5.60
C THR A 105 -7.25 -15.25 -5.88
N ASP A 106 -6.67 -14.14 -6.34
CA ASP A 106 -5.25 -14.03 -6.65
C ASP A 106 -4.43 -13.72 -5.39
N GLY A 107 -3.47 -14.60 -5.09
CA GLY A 107 -2.57 -14.49 -3.94
C GLY A 107 -1.66 -13.25 -3.98
N ALA A 108 -1.29 -12.76 -5.17
CA ALA A 108 -0.51 -11.53 -5.29
C ALA A 108 -1.30 -10.32 -4.79
N VAL A 109 -2.62 -10.30 -4.96
CA VAL A 109 -3.50 -9.26 -4.41
C VAL A 109 -3.54 -9.34 -2.89
N LYS A 110 -3.66 -10.55 -2.33
CA LYS A 110 -3.63 -10.77 -0.88
C LYS A 110 -2.33 -10.25 -0.27
N ILE A 111 -1.19 -10.51 -0.90
CA ILE A 111 0.11 -9.97 -0.46
C ILE A 111 0.12 -8.44 -0.46
N ASN A 112 -0.48 -7.79 -1.47
CA ASN A 112 -0.59 -6.32 -1.49
C ASN A 112 -1.50 -5.80 -0.36
N ILE A 113 -2.58 -6.51 -0.04
CA ILE A 113 -3.49 -6.17 1.06
C ILE A 113 -2.77 -6.34 2.41
N TYR A 114 -2.04 -7.45 2.63
CA TYR A 114 -1.26 -7.67 3.84
C TYR A 114 -0.22 -6.57 4.07
N ALA A 115 0.51 -6.18 3.02
CA ALA A 115 1.48 -5.09 3.10
C ALA A 115 0.81 -3.76 3.45
N ALA A 116 -0.36 -3.47 2.88
CA ALA A 116 -1.11 -2.26 3.22
C ALA A 116 -1.61 -2.27 4.66
N ILE A 117 -2.15 -3.40 5.15
CA ILE A 117 -2.60 -3.55 6.55
C ILE A 117 -1.43 -3.39 7.53
N GLY A 118 -0.26 -3.94 7.22
CA GLY A 118 0.96 -3.77 8.02
C GLY A 118 1.46 -2.31 8.09
N ASP A 119 1.05 -1.47 7.14
CA ASP A 119 1.36 -0.04 7.12
C ASP A 119 0.42 0.82 7.99
N ALA A 120 -0.44 0.20 8.80
CA ALA A 120 -1.34 0.86 9.74
C ALA A 120 -0.65 1.96 10.57
N PRO A 121 -1.24 3.17 10.66
CA PRO A 121 -0.55 4.34 11.23
C PRO A 121 -0.59 4.40 12.76
N THR A 122 -1.49 3.66 13.42
CA THR A 122 -1.68 3.71 14.87
C THR A 122 -1.36 2.37 15.53
N LEU A 123 -0.87 2.41 16.78
CA LEU A 123 -0.64 1.20 17.56
C LEU A 123 -1.91 0.34 17.72
N ALA A 124 -3.08 0.97 17.83
CA ALA A 124 -4.36 0.25 17.93
C ALA A 124 -4.64 -0.57 16.66
N LEU A 125 -4.51 0.04 15.47
CA LEU A 125 -4.69 -0.66 14.20
C LEU A 125 -3.59 -1.71 13.96
N LYS A 126 -2.36 -1.47 14.40
CA LYS A 126 -1.27 -2.47 14.34
C LYS A 126 -1.58 -3.70 15.18
N LYS A 127 -2.04 -3.53 16.43
CA LYS A 127 -2.47 -4.65 17.27
C LYS A 127 -3.61 -5.43 16.63
N ARG A 128 -4.62 -4.71 16.12
CA ARG A 128 -5.73 -5.30 15.38
C ARG A 128 -5.27 -6.11 14.15
N ALA A 129 -4.31 -5.60 13.40
CA ALA A 129 -3.69 -6.32 12.28
C ALA A 129 -2.97 -7.61 12.73
N LEU A 130 -2.25 -7.58 13.84
CA LEU A 130 -1.60 -8.78 14.40
C LEU A 130 -2.62 -9.82 14.88
N ASP A 131 -3.68 -9.38 15.56
CA ASP A 131 -4.78 -10.27 15.97
C ASP A 131 -5.47 -10.90 14.76
N TRP A 132 -5.76 -10.11 13.72
CA TRP A 132 -6.32 -10.61 12.47
C TRP A 132 -5.38 -11.58 11.74
N THR A 133 -4.07 -11.33 11.80
CA THR A 133 -3.05 -12.24 11.23
C THR A 133 -3.18 -13.64 11.82
N LEU A 134 -3.55 -13.78 13.09
CA LEU A 134 -3.68 -15.07 13.77
C LEU A 134 -5.09 -15.69 13.64
N SER A 135 -6.00 -15.04 12.91
CA SER A 135 -7.34 -15.58 12.65
C SER A 135 -7.34 -16.65 11.57
N GLU A 136 -8.47 -17.38 11.44
CA GLU A 136 -8.64 -18.40 10.39
C GLU A 136 -8.67 -17.81 8.96
N ASN A 137 -8.85 -16.49 8.82
CA ASN A 137 -8.90 -15.83 7.52
C ASN A 137 -7.52 -15.77 6.86
N VAL A 138 -6.43 -15.76 7.64
CA VAL A 138 -5.05 -15.68 7.13
C VAL A 138 -4.43 -17.08 7.14
N ARG A 139 -3.95 -17.52 5.99
CA ARG A 139 -3.33 -18.85 5.85
C ARG A 139 -2.01 -18.90 6.61
N SER A 140 -1.67 -20.07 7.15
CA SER A 140 -0.42 -20.28 7.91
C SER A 140 0.85 -19.85 7.15
N GLN A 141 0.89 -20.05 5.84
CA GLN A 141 2.00 -19.61 4.97
C GLN A 141 2.10 -18.09 4.78
N ASP A 142 1.02 -17.35 5.03
CA ASP A 142 0.93 -15.91 4.82
C ASP A 142 1.15 -15.10 6.11
N LEU A 143 1.23 -15.78 7.27
CA LEU A 143 1.36 -15.15 8.60
C LEU A 143 2.56 -14.19 8.71
N ILE A 144 3.56 -14.35 7.86
CA ILE A 144 4.79 -13.54 7.88
C ILE A 144 4.60 -12.13 7.29
N TYR A 145 3.64 -11.93 6.38
CA TYR A 145 3.61 -10.71 5.57
C TYR A 145 3.26 -9.45 6.37
N ILE A 146 2.28 -9.54 7.28
CA ILE A 146 1.85 -8.39 8.11
C ILE A 146 2.94 -8.00 9.12
N PRO A 147 3.48 -8.94 9.95
CA PRO A 147 4.59 -8.63 10.85
C PRO A 147 5.83 -8.09 10.12
N ALA A 148 6.20 -8.67 8.97
CA ALA A 148 7.35 -8.21 8.19
C ALA A 148 7.15 -6.78 7.67
N SER A 149 5.94 -6.45 7.19
CA SER A 149 5.59 -5.08 6.77
C SER A 149 5.67 -4.09 7.94
N MET A 150 5.12 -4.43 9.10
CA MET A 150 5.20 -3.58 10.30
C MET A 150 6.64 -3.32 10.74
N ALA A 151 7.48 -4.36 10.75
CA ALA A 151 8.87 -4.26 11.17
C ALA A 151 9.68 -3.29 10.30
N VAL A 152 9.42 -3.24 8.99
CA VAL A 152 10.09 -2.30 8.07
C VAL A 152 9.41 -0.94 8.00
N GLY A 153 8.17 -0.82 8.51
CA GLY A 153 7.36 0.39 8.50
C GLY A 153 7.84 1.49 9.46
N GLY A 154 8.64 1.14 10.47
CA GLY A 154 9.28 2.07 11.39
C GLY A 154 9.44 1.50 12.80
N ARG A 155 10.12 2.24 13.68
CA ARG A 155 10.48 1.79 15.03
C ARG A 155 9.30 1.23 15.84
N GLU A 156 8.20 1.98 15.92
CA GLU A 156 7.00 1.54 16.66
C GLU A 156 6.37 0.27 16.05
N GLY A 157 6.48 0.09 14.73
CA GLY A 157 6.03 -1.14 14.08
C GLY A 157 6.94 -2.32 14.40
N ALA A 158 8.26 -2.10 14.43
CA ALA A 158 9.23 -3.12 14.84
C ALA A 158 9.05 -3.54 16.31
N GLU A 159 8.90 -2.58 17.22
CA GLU A 159 8.66 -2.84 18.66
C GLU A 159 7.30 -3.49 18.94
N ALA A 160 6.33 -3.35 18.02
CA ALA A 160 5.03 -4.02 18.15
C ALA A 160 5.10 -5.51 17.79
N VAL A 161 6.14 -5.93 17.06
CA VAL A 161 6.30 -7.30 16.53
C VAL A 161 7.42 -8.07 17.25
N PHE A 162 8.47 -7.37 17.69
CA PHE A 162 9.66 -7.93 18.37
C PHE A 162 9.90 -7.24 19.71
#